data_AF-A0A2P8H8X3-F1
#
_entry.id   AF-A0A2P8H8X3-F1
#
_cell.length_a   1.000
_cell.length_b   1.000
_cell.length_c   1.000
_cell.angle_alpha   90.00
_cell.angle_beta   90.00
_cell.angle_gamma   90.00
#
_symmetry.space_group_name_H-M   'P 1'
#
loop_
_entity.id
_entity.type
_entity.pdbx_description
1 polymer ?
#
loop_
_entity_poly.entity_id
_entity_poly.type
_entity_poly.pdbx_seq_one_letter_code
_entity_poly.pdbx_strand_id
1 'polypeptide(L)'
;MARLRDNFPLTGTFSGCCIYKMAGKHYLRTKSSLTGKRVKKDPAFHKTMENAGLFGTASKIASAVYRQLQKKDKAHALYRELIGKALRLLREGKDSETIFVSLLEGCLPVPVKVVVTRVRKSVVHLNKLSPIWRCKREYASFSGDMRFPGLANTSYFVLPIAQPDVGFFIATSFTFISSAP
;
A
#
# COMPACT_ATOMS: atom_id res chain seq x y z
N MET A 1 28.72 -8.76 9.10
CA MET A 1 27.89 -7.55 9.29
C MET A 1 28.67 -6.64 10.22
N ALA A 2 28.82 -5.36 9.91
CA ALA A 2 29.65 -4.44 10.67
C ALA A 2 28.84 -3.22 11.14
N ARG A 3 29.13 -2.73 12.34
CA ARG A 3 28.52 -1.50 12.87
C ARG A 3 29.27 -0.29 12.30
N LEU A 4 28.55 0.70 11.78
CA LEU A 4 29.13 1.99 11.41
C LEU A 4 29.03 2.99 12.56
N ARG A 5 29.69 4.13 12.38
CA ARG A 5 29.60 5.30 13.24
C ARG A 5 28.12 5.71 13.42
N ASP A 6 27.79 6.16 14.61
CA ASP A 6 26.46 6.70 14.88
C ASP A 6 26.28 7.97 14.02
N ASN A 7 25.15 8.09 13.30
CA ASN A 7 24.87 9.13 12.29
C ASN A 7 25.63 9.07 10.95
N PHE A 8 25.68 7.91 10.29
CA PHE A 8 26.18 7.80 8.92
C PHE A 8 25.18 8.43 7.91
N PRO A 9 25.61 9.31 6.99
CA PRO A 9 24.70 10.12 6.17
C PRO A 9 24.02 9.38 5.02
N LEU A 10 24.39 8.13 4.75
CA LEU A 10 23.91 7.38 3.59
C LEU A 10 23.20 6.09 4.01
N THR A 11 22.03 5.85 3.42
CA THR A 11 21.31 4.59 3.51
C THR A 11 21.05 4.08 2.11
N GLY A 12 21.28 2.80 1.84
CA GLY A 12 21.13 2.23 0.51
C GLY A 12 22.16 1.17 0.17
N THR A 13 22.22 0.79 -1.10
CA THR A 13 23.19 -0.20 -1.59
C THR A 13 24.23 0.50 -2.45
N PHE A 14 25.49 0.41 -2.07
CA PHE A 14 26.62 0.97 -2.79
C PHE A 14 27.71 -0.08 -2.96
N SER A 15 28.20 -0.27 -4.19
CA SER A 15 29.36 -1.13 -4.50
C SER A 15 29.33 -2.51 -3.83
N GLY A 16 28.18 -3.19 -3.88
CA GLY A 16 28.03 -4.53 -3.29
C GLY A 16 27.88 -4.56 -1.77
N CYS A 17 27.77 -3.41 -1.11
CA CYS A 17 27.47 -3.30 0.31
C CYS A 17 26.11 -2.60 0.53
N CYS A 18 25.33 -3.09 1.48
CA CYS A 18 24.05 -2.52 1.89
C CYS A 18 24.20 -1.87 3.25
N ILE A 19 23.88 -0.58 3.33
CA ILE A 19 23.86 0.22 4.55
C ILE A 19 22.40 0.42 4.95
N TYR A 20 22.07 0.05 6.17
CA TYR A 20 20.72 0.19 6.70
C TYR A 20 20.73 0.62 8.17
N LYS A 21 19.62 1.20 8.62
CA LYS A 21 19.44 1.68 9.98
C LYS A 21 18.52 0.73 10.76
N MET A 22 18.94 0.32 11.94
CA MET A 22 18.15 -0.50 12.86
C MET A 22 18.37 0.00 14.28
N ALA A 23 17.29 0.22 15.04
CA ALA A 23 17.35 0.74 16.41
C ALA A 23 18.24 2.00 16.55
N GLY A 24 18.12 2.95 15.63
CA GLY A 24 18.89 4.20 15.63
C GLY A 24 20.33 4.09 15.13
N LYS A 25 20.89 2.89 14.98
CA LYS A 25 22.29 2.63 14.59
C LYS A 25 22.41 2.22 13.12
N HIS A 26 23.53 2.54 12.48
CA HIS A 26 23.80 2.17 11.10
C HIS A 26 24.63 0.89 11.02
N TYR A 27 24.24 0.00 10.11
CA TYR A 27 24.89 -1.28 9.89
C TYR A 27 25.25 -1.48 8.41
N LEU A 28 26.40 -2.11 8.19
CA LEU A 28 26.90 -2.51 6.88
C LEU A 28 26.74 -4.01 6.73
N ARG A 29 26.19 -4.44 5.61
CA ARG A 29 26.16 -5.83 5.21
C ARG A 29 26.65 -5.97 3.77
N THR A 30 27.58 -6.88 3.53
CA THR A 30 27.93 -7.29 2.17
C THR A 30 26.72 -7.95 1.50
N LYS A 31 26.42 -7.51 0.28
CA LYS A 31 25.36 -8.08 -0.54
C LYS A 31 25.69 -9.55 -0.81
N SER A 32 24.71 -10.42 -0.58
CA SER A 32 24.83 -11.82 -0.97
C SER A 32 24.86 -11.97 -2.49
N SER A 33 25.48 -13.05 -2.99
CA SER A 33 25.43 -13.42 -4.42
C SER A 33 24.02 -13.80 -4.90
N LEU A 34 23.06 -13.94 -3.98
CA LEU A 34 21.67 -14.26 -4.29
C LEU A 34 20.97 -13.08 -4.99
N THR A 35 20.47 -13.33 -6.19
CA THR A 35 19.67 -12.36 -6.95
C THR A 35 18.20 -12.78 -7.00
N GLY A 36 17.28 -11.81 -7.07
CA GLY A 36 15.84 -12.12 -7.20
C GLY A 36 15.49 -12.89 -8.48
N LYS A 37 16.26 -12.71 -9.57
CA LYS A 37 16.12 -13.49 -10.80
C LYS A 37 16.42 -14.97 -10.55
N ARG A 38 17.44 -15.27 -9.76
CA ARG A 38 17.81 -16.64 -9.36
C ARG A 38 16.72 -17.27 -8.51
N VAL A 39 16.27 -16.61 -7.45
CA VAL A 39 15.22 -17.15 -6.55
C VAL A 39 13.94 -17.54 -7.30
N LYS A 40 13.57 -16.80 -8.36
CA LYS A 40 12.37 -17.08 -9.15
C LYS A 40 12.50 -18.22 -10.16
N LYS A 41 13.72 -18.56 -10.60
CA LYS A 41 13.95 -19.47 -11.75
C LYS A 41 14.73 -20.73 -11.39
N ASP A 42 15.59 -20.66 -10.38
CA ASP A 42 16.48 -21.75 -9.99
C ASP A 42 15.68 -22.84 -9.25
N PRO A 43 15.82 -24.13 -9.63
CA PRO A 43 15.07 -25.24 -9.04
C PRO A 43 15.30 -25.39 -7.54
N ALA A 44 16.45 -24.96 -7.01
CA ALA A 44 16.71 -25.00 -5.57
C ALA A 44 15.69 -24.20 -4.74
N PHE A 45 15.05 -23.19 -5.34
CA PHE A 45 14.06 -22.33 -4.68
C PHE A 45 12.61 -22.67 -5.05
N HIS A 46 12.36 -23.76 -5.78
CA HIS A 46 11.01 -24.13 -6.22
C HIS A 46 9.99 -24.15 -5.08
N LYS A 47 10.30 -24.86 -3.98
CA LYS A 47 9.44 -24.95 -2.79
C LYS A 47 9.21 -23.59 -2.12
N THR A 48 10.19 -22.68 -2.19
CA THR A 48 10.05 -21.34 -1.61
C THR A 48 9.08 -20.51 -2.44
N MET A 49 9.17 -20.59 -3.77
CA MET A 49 8.28 -19.90 -4.69
C MET A 49 6.85 -20.45 -4.63
N GLU A 50 6.69 -21.76 -4.49
CA GLU A 50 5.40 -22.42 -4.28
C GLU A 50 4.73 -21.91 -3.00
N ASN A 51 5.43 -21.94 -1.87
CA ASN A 51 4.92 -21.40 -0.60
C ASN A 51 4.62 -19.90 -0.69
N ALA A 52 5.43 -19.12 -1.41
CA ALA A 52 5.17 -17.69 -1.64
C ALA A 52 3.88 -17.48 -2.46
N GLY A 53 3.62 -18.33 -3.46
CA GLY A 53 2.37 -18.36 -4.22
C GLY A 53 1.17 -18.65 -3.33
N LEU A 54 1.25 -19.72 -2.53
CA LEU A 54 0.21 -20.08 -1.55
C LEU A 54 -0.07 -18.95 -0.56
N PHE A 55 0.98 -18.32 -0.04
CA PHE A 55 0.85 -17.19 0.88
C PHE A 55 0.19 -15.98 0.20
N GLY A 56 0.53 -15.71 -1.07
CA GLY A 56 -0.11 -14.67 -1.86
C GLY A 56 -1.62 -14.90 -2.04
N THR A 57 -2.03 -16.14 -2.29
CA THR A 57 -3.44 -16.53 -2.38
C THR A 57 -4.16 -16.40 -1.02
N ALA A 58 -3.57 -16.94 0.05
CA ALA A 58 -4.10 -16.83 1.40
C ALA A 58 -4.30 -15.37 1.84
N SER A 59 -3.32 -14.51 1.53
CA SER A 59 -3.37 -13.07 1.87
C SER A 59 -4.53 -12.35 1.17
N LYS A 60 -4.83 -12.70 -0.09
CA LYS A 60 -5.97 -12.12 -0.82
C LYS A 60 -7.30 -12.52 -0.18
N ILE A 61 -7.47 -13.79 0.16
CA ILE A 61 -8.69 -14.30 0.83
C ILE A 61 -8.86 -13.63 2.19
N ALA A 62 -7.80 -13.62 3.01
CA ALA A 62 -7.81 -12.97 4.32
C ALA A 62 -8.07 -11.46 4.22
N SER A 63 -7.55 -10.77 3.22
CA SER A 63 -7.80 -9.34 2.98
C SER A 63 -9.27 -9.08 2.63
N ALA A 64 -9.89 -9.94 1.81
CA ALA A 64 -11.31 -9.84 1.49
C ALA A 64 -12.18 -9.94 2.74
N VAL A 65 -11.88 -10.91 3.63
CA VAL A 65 -12.56 -11.06 4.92
C VAL A 65 -12.31 -9.83 5.81
N TYR A 66 -11.04 -9.44 5.98
CA TYR A 66 -10.63 -8.33 6.84
C TYR A 66 -11.31 -7.00 6.47
N ARG A 67 -11.57 -6.77 5.18
CA ARG A 67 -12.27 -5.57 4.71
C ARG A 67 -13.73 -5.50 5.18
N GLN A 68 -14.37 -6.64 5.41
CA GLN A 68 -15.77 -6.72 5.87
C GLN A 68 -15.94 -6.42 7.37
N LEU A 69 -14.88 -6.51 8.17
CA LEU A 69 -14.94 -6.16 9.59
C LEU A 69 -15.17 -4.66 9.80
N GLN A 70 -15.81 -4.33 10.92
CA GLN A 70 -15.96 -2.94 11.38
C GLN A 70 -14.60 -2.36 11.81
N LYS A 71 -14.47 -1.03 11.82
CA LYS A 71 -13.20 -0.37 12.20
C LYS A 71 -12.76 -0.68 13.64
N LYS A 72 -13.70 -0.93 14.54
CA LYS A 72 -13.43 -1.20 15.97
C LYS A 72 -12.69 -2.53 16.18
N ASP A 73 -12.98 -3.52 15.33
CA ASP A 73 -12.43 -4.88 15.45
C ASP A 73 -11.20 -5.10 14.55
N LYS A 74 -10.73 -4.05 13.87
CA LYS A 74 -9.58 -4.12 12.96
C LYS A 74 -8.27 -4.05 13.74
N ALA A 75 -7.77 -5.23 14.13
CA ALA A 75 -6.43 -5.38 14.67
C ALA A 75 -5.50 -6.05 13.66
N HIS A 76 -4.25 -5.56 13.56
CA HIS A 76 -3.22 -6.17 12.72
C HIS A 76 -2.90 -7.61 13.16
N ALA A 77 -3.04 -7.93 14.45
CA ALA A 77 -2.88 -9.29 14.96
C ALA A 77 -3.90 -10.27 14.32
N LEU A 78 -5.18 -9.88 14.29
CA LEU A 78 -6.25 -10.68 13.68
C LEU A 78 -5.99 -10.94 12.20
N TYR A 79 -5.50 -9.93 11.46
CA TYR A 79 -5.14 -10.12 10.05
C TYR A 79 -4.09 -11.23 9.85
N ARG A 80 -3.06 -11.27 10.70
CA ARG A 80 -2.01 -12.32 10.63
C ARG A 80 -2.56 -13.70 10.96
N GLU A 81 -3.50 -13.79 11.91
CA GLU A 81 -4.18 -15.04 12.24
C GLU A 81 -5.04 -15.55 11.08
N LEU A 82 -5.78 -14.65 10.41
CA LEU A 82 -6.59 -15.00 9.24
C LEU A 82 -5.74 -15.55 8.10
N ILE A 83 -4.60 -14.92 7.81
CA ILE A 83 -3.67 -15.44 6.81
C ILE A 83 -3.16 -16.83 7.22
N GLY A 84 -2.81 -17.02 8.49
CA GLY A 84 -2.35 -18.30 9.02
C GLY A 84 -3.39 -19.42 8.86
N LYS A 85 -4.64 -19.14 9.20
CA LYS A 85 -5.77 -20.07 9.01
C LYS A 85 -6.02 -20.36 7.53
N ALA A 86 -6.09 -19.32 6.70
CA ALA A 86 -6.27 -19.47 5.25
C ALA A 86 -5.16 -20.33 4.62
N LEU A 87 -3.91 -20.12 5.01
CA LEU A 87 -2.77 -20.87 4.49
C LEU A 87 -2.84 -22.36 4.88
N ARG A 88 -3.28 -22.69 6.09
CA ARG A 88 -3.50 -24.08 6.52
C ARG A 88 -4.58 -24.74 5.68
N LEU A 89 -5.72 -24.08 5.50
CA LEU A 89 -6.83 -24.61 4.70
C LEU A 89 -6.47 -24.77 3.21
N LEU A 90 -5.65 -23.88 2.64
CA LEU A 90 -5.13 -24.05 1.27
C LEU A 90 -4.21 -25.26 1.14
N ARG A 91 -3.40 -25.56 2.17
CA ARG A 91 -2.55 -26.76 2.20
C ARG A 91 -3.36 -28.05 2.31
N GLU A 92 -4.53 -27.99 2.93
CA GLU A 92 -5.51 -29.08 2.96
C GLU A 92 -6.25 -29.26 1.62
N GLY A 93 -6.05 -28.37 0.64
CA GLY A 93 -6.68 -28.46 -0.67
C GLY A 93 -8.13 -27.96 -0.71
N LYS A 94 -8.56 -27.16 0.28
CA LYS A 94 -9.92 -26.59 0.29
C LYS A 94 -10.06 -25.49 -0.77
N ASP A 95 -11.27 -25.37 -1.30
CA ASP A 95 -11.60 -24.33 -2.27
C ASP A 95 -11.59 -22.94 -1.62
N SER A 96 -11.27 -21.92 -2.42
CA SER A 96 -11.16 -20.53 -1.98
C SER A 96 -12.47 -20.00 -1.38
N GLU A 97 -13.63 -20.42 -1.89
CA GLU A 97 -14.95 -20.01 -1.39
C GLU A 97 -15.23 -20.61 -0.01
N THR A 98 -14.93 -21.90 0.16
CA THR A 98 -15.08 -22.60 1.45
C THR A 98 -14.20 -21.98 2.52
N ILE A 99 -12.96 -21.61 2.16
CA ILE A 99 -12.03 -20.93 3.06
C ILE A 99 -12.59 -19.58 3.49
N PHE A 100 -13.13 -18.81 2.55
CA PHE A 100 -13.71 -17.49 2.83
C PHE A 100 -14.86 -17.57 3.84
N VAL A 101 -15.79 -18.51 3.64
CA VAL A 101 -16.92 -18.73 4.56
C VAL A 101 -16.44 -19.14 5.95
N SER A 102 -15.52 -20.11 6.03
CA SER A 102 -14.96 -20.57 7.30
C SER A 102 -14.26 -19.46 8.10
N LEU A 103 -13.56 -18.56 7.41
CA LEU A 103 -12.90 -17.42 8.05
C LEU A 103 -13.90 -16.37 8.54
N LEU A 104 -14.98 -16.12 7.81
CA LEU A 104 -16.04 -15.19 8.23
C LEU A 104 -16.78 -15.69 9.46
N GLU A 105 -17.15 -16.98 9.48
CA GLU A 105 -17.79 -17.61 10.63
C GLU A 105 -16.94 -17.47 11.89
N GLY A 106 -15.61 -17.64 11.78
CA GLY A 106 -14.70 -17.48 12.90
C GLY A 106 -14.48 -16.04 13.37
N CYS A 107 -14.90 -15.02 12.61
CA CYS A 107 -14.73 -13.60 12.95
C CYS A 107 -15.96 -12.93 13.56
N LEU A 108 -17.15 -13.51 13.35
CA LEU A 108 -18.41 -12.90 13.76
C LEU A 108 -19.04 -13.75 14.85
N PRO A 109 -19.19 -13.25 16.09
CA PRO A 109 -19.94 -13.94 17.12
C PRO A 109 -21.45 -13.75 16.89
N VAL A 110 -21.96 -14.13 15.71
CA VAL A 110 -23.40 -14.24 15.42
C VAL A 110 -23.61 -15.00 14.12
N PRO A 111 -24.66 -15.85 14.01
CA PRO A 111 -24.92 -16.64 12.81
C PRO A 111 -25.25 -15.73 11.64
N VAL A 112 -24.26 -15.53 10.77
CA VAL A 112 -24.46 -14.82 9.52
C VAL A 112 -25.18 -15.77 8.57
N LYS A 113 -26.45 -15.50 8.26
CA LYS A 113 -27.13 -16.13 7.13
C LYS A 113 -26.46 -15.62 5.86
N VAL A 114 -25.45 -16.33 5.37
CA VAL A 114 -24.79 -15.99 4.12
C VAL A 114 -25.75 -16.35 2.99
N VAL A 115 -26.45 -15.34 2.46
CA VAL A 115 -27.22 -15.51 1.23
C VAL A 115 -26.22 -15.57 0.09
N VAL A 116 -25.87 -16.79 -0.33
CA VAL A 116 -25.11 -17.02 -1.55
C VAL A 116 -26.01 -16.63 -2.73
N THR A 117 -25.92 -15.38 -3.17
CA THR A 117 -26.51 -14.98 -4.44
C THR A 117 -25.68 -15.62 -5.54
N ARG A 118 -26.28 -16.57 -6.27
CA ARG A 118 -25.68 -17.12 -7.50
C ARG A 118 -25.44 -15.96 -8.45
N VAL A 119 -24.20 -15.49 -8.54
CA VAL A 119 -23.78 -14.61 -9.63
C VAL A 119 -23.96 -15.40 -10.91
N ARG A 120 -25.01 -15.09 -11.68
CA ARG A 120 -25.18 -15.65 -13.02
C ARG A 120 -23.94 -15.23 -13.81
N LYS A 121 -23.23 -16.20 -14.36
CA LYS A 121 -22.11 -15.98 -15.28
C LYS A 121 -22.65 -15.22 -16.49
N SER A 122 -22.55 -13.89 -16.47
CA SER A 122 -22.84 -13.09 -17.65
C SER A 122 -21.74 -13.40 -18.65
N VAL A 123 -22.10 -14.09 -19.73
CA VAL A 123 -21.23 -14.24 -20.90
C VAL A 123 -21.05 -12.84 -21.48
N VAL A 124 -19.96 -12.17 -21.10
CA VAL A 124 -19.58 -10.90 -21.71
C VAL A 124 -19.08 -11.23 -23.11
N HIS A 125 -19.88 -10.87 -24.11
CA HIS A 125 -19.47 -10.92 -25.51
C HIS A 125 -18.27 -9.98 -25.68
N LEU A 126 -17.09 -10.53 -25.95
CA LEU A 126 -15.88 -9.78 -26.24
C LEU A 126 -16.07 -9.09 -27.60
N ASN A 127 -16.48 -7.81 -27.58
CA ASN A 127 -16.36 -6.98 -28.77
C ASN A 127 -15.77 -5.60 -28.44
N LYS A 128 -14.55 -5.44 -28.95
CA LYS A 128 -13.84 -4.20 -29.32
C LYS A 128 -13.53 -3.21 -28.20
N LEU A 129 -12.43 -3.48 -27.49
CA LEU A 129 -11.58 -2.41 -26.94
C LEU A 129 -10.54 -2.03 -28.00
N SER A 130 -10.58 -0.78 -28.47
CA SER A 130 -9.52 -0.19 -29.29
C SER A 130 -8.24 0.00 -28.45
N PRO A 131 -7.05 -0.14 -29.05
CA PRO A 131 -5.79 -0.11 -28.31
C PRO A 131 -5.37 1.32 -27.98
N ILE A 132 -5.70 1.80 -26.78
CA ILE A 132 -5.25 3.12 -26.28
C ILE A 132 -3.79 3.08 -25.74
N TRP A 133 -3.14 1.91 -25.73
CA TRP A 133 -1.76 1.78 -25.25
C TRP A 133 -0.77 1.49 -26.39
N ARG A 134 -0.53 2.50 -27.23
CA ARG A 134 0.73 2.63 -27.98
C ARG A 134 1.47 3.87 -27.48
N CYS A 135 2.04 3.78 -26.27
CA CYS A 135 3.01 4.77 -25.81
C CYS A 135 4.30 4.57 -26.59
N LYS A 136 4.47 5.37 -27.65
CA LYS A 136 5.67 5.43 -28.47
C LYS A 136 6.77 6.09 -27.64
N ARG A 137 7.76 5.30 -27.26
CA ARG A 137 9.01 5.76 -26.67
C ARG A 137 9.84 6.43 -27.77
N GLU A 138 9.71 7.75 -27.91
CA GLU A 138 10.65 8.56 -28.70
C GLU A 138 11.64 9.23 -27.73
N TYR A 139 12.88 8.75 -27.74
CA TYR A 139 14.01 9.46 -27.14
C TYR A 139 14.37 10.61 -28.07
N ALA A 140 14.04 11.84 -27.68
CA ALA A 140 14.62 13.03 -28.30
C ALA A 140 16.01 13.25 -27.67
N SER A 141 17.03 13.05 -28.49
CA SER A 141 18.42 13.42 -28.23
C SER A 141 18.52 14.93 -28.04
N PHE A 142 18.72 15.38 -26.80
CA PHE A 142 18.97 16.78 -26.47
C PHE A 142 20.46 17.08 -26.68
N SER A 143 20.81 17.38 -27.93
CA SER A 143 22.07 18.02 -28.31
C SER A 143 21.72 19.26 -29.12
N GLY A 144 21.74 20.43 -28.48
CA GLY A 144 21.39 21.69 -29.12
C GLY A 144 21.71 22.87 -28.22
N ASP A 145 22.70 23.64 -28.66
CA ASP A 145 23.40 24.71 -27.99
C ASP A 145 22.56 25.84 -27.38
N MET A 146 23.07 26.36 -26.27
CA MET A 146 22.70 27.64 -25.68
C MET A 146 22.88 28.79 -26.68
N ARG A 147 21.81 29.56 -26.92
CA ARG A 147 21.89 31.00 -27.28
C ARG A 147 20.71 31.75 -26.67
N PHE A 148 21.01 32.59 -25.67
CA PHE A 148 20.14 33.70 -25.27
C PHE A 148 20.38 34.88 -26.22
N PRO A 149 19.30 35.48 -26.75
CA PRO A 149 18.99 36.88 -26.47
C PRO A 149 17.46 37.03 -26.25
N GLY A 150 16.88 38.04 -25.61
CA GLY A 150 17.27 39.37 -25.18
C GLY A 150 15.94 40.05 -24.79
N LEU A 151 15.99 40.93 -23.81
CA LEU A 151 14.85 41.55 -23.12
C LEU A 151 13.81 42.21 -24.04
N ALA A 152 12.52 42.07 -23.71
CA ALA A 152 11.59 43.19 -23.59
C ALA A 152 10.22 42.77 -23.02
N ASN A 153 9.84 43.44 -21.92
CA ASN A 153 8.49 43.85 -21.55
C ASN A 153 7.45 42.78 -21.20
N THR A 154 7.13 42.63 -19.91
CA THR A 154 5.88 43.17 -19.35
C THR A 154 5.80 42.91 -17.83
N SER A 155 5.20 43.89 -17.16
CA SER A 155 5.08 44.14 -15.73
C SER A 155 4.45 43.02 -14.91
N TYR A 156 5.06 42.73 -13.76
CA TYR A 156 4.53 41.90 -12.68
C TYR A 156 3.32 42.57 -12.01
N PHE A 157 2.19 41.86 -11.96
CA PHE A 157 1.10 42.17 -11.05
C PHE A 157 1.16 41.18 -9.87
N VAL A 158 1.50 41.70 -8.69
CA VAL A 158 1.54 40.98 -7.42
C VAL A 158 0.16 41.11 -6.77
N LEU A 159 -0.48 40.00 -6.40
CA LEU A 159 -1.56 40.00 -5.42
C LEU A 159 -1.38 38.88 -4.37
N PRO A 160 -1.82 39.11 -3.12
CA PRO A 160 -1.27 38.46 -1.93
C PRO A 160 -2.11 37.30 -1.37
N ILE A 161 -1.37 36.33 -0.82
CA ILE A 161 -1.56 35.50 0.39
C ILE A 161 -2.92 35.57 1.10
N ALA A 162 -3.55 34.40 1.30
CA ALA A 162 -4.53 34.16 2.37
C ALA A 162 -4.25 32.80 3.06
N GLN A 163 -3.88 32.88 4.34
CA GLN A 163 -3.79 31.76 5.30
C GLN A 163 -5.17 31.56 5.98
N PRO A 164 -5.54 30.34 6.40
CA PRO A 164 -6.61 30.17 7.38
C PRO A 164 -6.07 29.61 8.71
N ASP A 165 -6.12 30.45 9.76
CA ASP A 165 -6.02 30.01 11.16
C ASP A 165 -7.18 30.60 11.99
N VAL A 166 -7.75 29.72 12.81
CA VAL A 166 -8.52 29.90 14.07
C VAL A 166 -9.90 30.60 14.10
N GLY A 167 -10.85 29.93 14.76
CA GLY A 167 -12.14 30.50 15.14
C GLY A 167 -13.08 29.50 15.84
N PHE A 168 -12.76 29.10 17.07
CA PHE A 168 -13.65 28.39 17.99
C PHE A 168 -14.07 29.37 19.08
N PHE A 169 -15.35 29.74 19.19
CA PHE A 169 -15.92 30.23 20.46
C PHE A 169 -17.44 30.04 20.48
N ILE A 170 -17.89 29.40 21.55
CA ILE A 170 -19.24 28.91 21.81
C ILE A 170 -19.99 30.04 22.52
N ALA A 171 -21.18 30.41 22.04
CA ALA A 171 -22.04 31.40 22.69
C ALA A 171 -22.92 30.73 23.75
N THR A 172 -22.69 31.06 25.02
CA THR A 172 -23.61 30.80 26.13
C THR A 172 -24.23 32.11 26.58
N SER A 173 -25.56 32.18 26.53
CA SER A 173 -26.40 33.31 26.91
C SER A 173 -26.39 33.54 28.42
N PHE A 174 -26.24 34.78 28.88
CA PHE A 174 -26.56 35.18 30.25
C PHE A 174 -27.19 36.58 30.24
N THR A 175 -28.45 36.66 30.63
CA THR A 175 -29.23 37.89 30.79
C THR A 175 -29.02 38.46 32.19
N PHE A 176 -28.86 39.78 32.33
CA PHE A 176 -28.99 40.46 33.61
C PHE A 176 -29.81 41.74 33.46
N ILE A 177 -30.76 41.89 34.38
CA ILE A 177 -31.83 42.88 34.45
C ILE A 177 -31.30 44.15 35.12
N SER A 178 -31.61 45.32 34.54
CA SER A 178 -31.34 46.63 35.14
C SER A 178 -32.65 47.19 35.72
N SER A 179 -32.68 47.39 37.04
CA SER A 179 -33.72 48.10 37.77
C SER A 179 -33.25 49.52 38.10
N ALA A 180 -34.17 50.48 37.90
CA ALA A 180 -34.11 51.92 38.22
C ALA A 180 -33.91 52.19 39.73
N PRO A 181 -33.94 53.44 40.27
CA PRO A 181 -34.82 54.58 39.94
C PRO A 181 -34.16 55.75 39.17
#